data_AF-A0A928BJL0-F1
#
_entry.id   AF-A0A928BJL0-F1
#
_cell.length_a   1.000
_cell.length_b   1.000
_cell.length_c   1.000
_cell.angle_alpha   90.00
_cell.angle_beta   90.00
_cell.angle_gamma   90.00
#
_symmetry.space_group_name_H-M   'P 1'
#
loop_
_entity.id
_entity.type
_entity.pdbx_description
1 polymer ?
#
loop_
_entity_poly.entity_id
_entity_poly.type
_entity_poly.pdbx_seq_one_letter_code
_entity_poly.pdbx_strand_id
1 'polypeptide(L)'
;MEDYMVTTGAGPQKVDYYDAETNTLDIRSNGAYPSGVLSNLCSNGFRFDGMICGSMEGFLQSLKQKDRDKQRQICSMKGGNARKHSVTSWQTDQIVWWKGQAFDRQSEEYQKLLRRAYQAMFDQSERFRAALMSTRGITLVHSSGEKNPYKTIITEQEFCQILADMRDNYDKRDKNIERPKHFLIDAEGHVLEVIVHRDKAYDSEGERIELGSERFPDWNSVLAYLGSDRK
;
A
#
# COMPACT_ATOMS: atom_id res chain seq x y z
N MET A 1 12.37 -38.30 -34.12
CA MET A 1 13.06 -37.13 -33.54
C MET A 1 12.17 -35.95 -33.83
N GLU A 2 11.13 -35.79 -33.00
CA GLU A 2 10.13 -34.72 -33.14
C GLU A 2 10.52 -33.57 -32.24
N ASP A 3 10.71 -32.41 -32.87
CA ASP A 3 11.17 -31.18 -32.24
C ASP A 3 9.99 -30.54 -31.49
N TYR A 4 10.06 -30.60 -30.16
CA TYR A 4 9.10 -29.97 -29.26
C TYR A 4 9.36 -28.45 -29.23
N MET A 5 8.62 -27.71 -30.05
CA MET A 5 8.57 -26.25 -29.91
C MET A 5 7.84 -25.85 -28.63
N VAL A 6 8.63 -25.51 -27.61
CA VAL A 6 8.15 -24.84 -26.39
C VAL A 6 7.73 -23.42 -26.76
N THR A 7 6.43 -23.18 -26.87
CA THR A 7 5.89 -21.82 -26.95
C THR A 7 5.88 -21.19 -25.56
N THR A 8 6.97 -20.50 -25.21
CA THR A 8 6.96 -19.57 -24.07
C THR A 8 6.11 -18.35 -24.45
N GLY A 9 4.81 -18.42 -24.16
CA GLY A 9 3.92 -17.28 -24.30
C GLY A 9 4.30 -16.18 -23.31
N ALA A 10 4.93 -15.11 -23.79
CA ALA A 10 5.06 -13.87 -23.04
C ALA A 10 3.65 -13.36 -22.68
N GLY A 11 3.36 -13.23 -21.39
CA GLY A 11 2.11 -12.63 -20.93
C GLY A 11 1.93 -11.22 -21.50
N PRO A 12 0.70 -10.67 -21.51
CA PRO A 12 0.45 -9.35 -22.05
C PRO A 12 1.39 -8.31 -21.44
N GLN A 13 2.08 -7.54 -22.29
CA GLN A 13 2.95 -6.45 -21.86
C GLN A 13 2.14 -5.46 -21.01
N LYS A 14 2.70 -5.10 -19.86
CA LYS A 14 2.12 -4.08 -18.99
C LYS A 14 2.38 -2.70 -19.60
N VAL A 15 1.38 -1.83 -19.50
CA VAL A 15 1.41 -0.48 -20.12
C VAL A 15 1.87 0.55 -19.09
N ASP A 16 2.79 1.43 -19.47
CA ASP A 16 3.13 2.60 -18.64
C ASP A 16 2.03 3.65 -18.76
N TYR A 17 1.53 4.10 -17.60
CA TYR A 17 0.42 5.04 -17.46
C TYR A 17 0.85 6.32 -16.73
N TYR A 18 2.16 6.56 -16.63
CA TYR A 18 2.69 7.83 -16.16
C TYR A 18 2.71 8.85 -17.30
N ASP A 19 2.16 10.03 -17.04
CA ASP A 19 2.21 11.19 -17.92
C ASP A 19 3.15 12.24 -17.30
N ALA A 20 4.27 12.49 -17.98
CA ALA A 20 5.28 13.43 -17.53
C ALA A 20 4.87 14.90 -17.70
N GLU A 21 3.97 15.22 -18.63
CA GLU A 21 3.52 16.60 -18.87
C GLU A 21 2.60 17.08 -17.74
N THR A 22 1.67 16.22 -17.35
CA THR A 22 0.71 16.51 -16.27
C THR A 22 1.20 16.05 -14.89
N ASN A 23 2.31 15.31 -14.84
CA ASN A 23 2.82 14.63 -13.64
C ASN A 23 1.72 13.80 -12.95
N THR A 24 1.02 13.00 -13.76
CA THR A 24 -0.07 12.13 -13.31
C THR A 24 0.26 10.66 -13.52
N LEU A 25 -0.28 9.81 -12.67
CA LEU A 25 -0.26 8.36 -12.83
C LEU A 25 -1.69 7.82 -12.86
N ASP A 26 -2.09 7.26 -14.00
CA ASP A 26 -3.39 6.59 -14.12
C ASP A 26 -3.32 5.16 -13.58
N ILE A 27 -4.08 4.87 -12.52
CA ILE A 27 -4.09 3.58 -11.84
C ILE A 27 -4.94 2.60 -12.66
N ARG A 28 -4.32 1.60 -13.26
CA ARG A 28 -5.00 0.58 -14.08
C ARG A 28 -4.49 -0.82 -13.80
N SER A 29 -5.38 -1.80 -13.84
CA SER A 29 -5.04 -3.20 -13.53
C SER A 29 -4.03 -3.85 -14.48
N ASN A 30 -3.95 -3.38 -15.72
CA ASN A 30 -2.96 -3.79 -16.72
C ASN A 30 -1.72 -2.88 -16.75
N GLY A 31 -1.64 -1.91 -15.84
CA GLY A 31 -0.54 -0.96 -15.77
C GLY A 31 0.77 -1.60 -15.29
N ALA A 32 1.88 -1.02 -15.74
CA ALA A 32 3.21 -1.27 -15.20
C ALA A 32 3.27 -0.83 -13.73
N TYR A 33 4.36 -1.16 -13.04
CA TYR A 33 4.58 -0.67 -11.68
C TYR A 33 4.74 0.87 -11.70
N PRO A 34 4.14 1.62 -10.76
CA PRO A 34 3.33 1.15 -9.63
C PRO A 34 1.82 1.05 -9.93
N SER A 35 1.34 1.57 -11.07
CA SER A 35 -0.09 1.62 -11.48
C SER A 35 -0.84 0.29 -11.27
N GLY A 36 -0.31 -0.81 -11.81
CA GLY A 36 -0.94 -2.13 -11.69
C GLY A 36 -1.03 -2.66 -10.26
N VAL A 37 -0.09 -2.28 -9.39
CA VAL A 37 -0.07 -2.70 -7.99
C VAL A 37 -1.09 -1.92 -7.16
N LEU A 38 -1.32 -0.64 -7.48
CA LEU A 38 -2.27 0.22 -6.78
C LEU A 38 -3.73 -0.07 -7.13
N SER A 39 -4.01 -0.74 -8.25
CA SER A 39 -5.36 -1.12 -8.64
C SER A 39 -6.06 -2.01 -7.60
N ASN A 40 -7.35 -1.76 -7.35
CA ASN A 40 -8.18 -2.60 -6.48
C ASN A 40 -8.23 -4.08 -6.93
N LEU A 41 -8.02 -4.34 -8.23
CA LEU A 41 -7.99 -5.69 -8.79
C LEU A 41 -6.71 -6.46 -8.48
N CYS A 42 -5.67 -5.77 -8.02
CA CYS A 42 -4.42 -6.40 -7.65
C CYS A 42 -4.61 -7.26 -6.38
N SER A 43 -3.97 -8.43 -6.34
CA SER A 43 -4.11 -9.39 -5.23
C SER A 43 -3.28 -8.98 -4.00
N ASN A 44 -3.46 -7.74 -3.54
CA ASN A 44 -2.93 -7.25 -2.27
C ASN A 44 -3.84 -7.74 -1.16
N GLY A 45 -3.59 -8.95 -0.66
CA GLY A 45 -4.39 -9.55 0.40
C GLY A 45 -4.14 -8.89 1.75
N PHE A 46 -5.17 -8.84 2.60
CA PHE A 46 -5.11 -8.26 3.95
C PHE A 46 -6.21 -8.84 4.84
N ARG A 47 -6.11 -8.64 6.16
CA ARG A 47 -7.18 -8.94 7.11
C ARG A 47 -7.86 -7.67 7.58
N PHE A 48 -9.18 -7.69 7.67
CA PHE A 48 -9.97 -6.54 8.12
C PHE A 48 -11.19 -6.99 8.93
N ASP A 49 -11.36 -6.43 10.13
CA ASP A 49 -12.42 -6.80 11.09
C ASP A 49 -12.56 -8.32 11.32
N GLY A 50 -11.43 -9.05 11.30
CA GLY A 50 -11.38 -10.50 11.46
C GLY A 50 -11.67 -11.31 10.19
N MET A 51 -11.93 -10.67 9.04
CA MET A 51 -12.17 -11.33 7.76
C MET A 51 -10.93 -11.30 6.87
N ILE A 52 -10.77 -12.33 6.04
CA ILE A 52 -9.71 -12.40 5.03
C ILE A 52 -10.20 -11.71 3.75
N CYS A 53 -9.46 -10.70 3.32
CA CYS A 53 -9.68 -10.00 2.06
C CYS A 53 -8.61 -10.45 1.06
N GLY A 54 -9.00 -11.11 -0.03
CA GLY A 54 -8.04 -11.57 -1.06
C GLY A 54 -7.52 -10.46 -1.97
N SER A 55 -8.23 -9.33 -1.98
CA SER A 55 -7.91 -8.07 -2.67
C SER A 55 -8.86 -6.97 -2.17
N MET A 56 -8.56 -5.71 -2.48
CA MET A 56 -9.51 -4.63 -2.22
C MET A 56 -10.81 -4.79 -3.03
N GLU A 57 -10.73 -5.27 -4.27
CA GLU A 57 -11.92 -5.62 -5.05
C GLU A 57 -12.77 -6.70 -4.36
N GLY A 58 -12.13 -7.72 -3.76
CA GLY A 58 -12.80 -8.74 -2.94
C GLY A 58 -13.63 -8.10 -1.82
N PHE A 59 -13.02 -7.20 -1.07
CA PHE A 59 -13.71 -6.42 -0.05
C PHE A 59 -14.87 -5.60 -0.63
N LEU A 60 -14.63 -4.78 -1.65
CA LEU A 60 -15.64 -3.88 -2.24
C LEU A 60 -16.86 -4.64 -2.81
N GLN A 61 -16.62 -5.76 -3.49
CA GLN A 61 -17.71 -6.57 -4.06
C GLN A 61 -18.51 -7.29 -2.96
N SER A 62 -17.85 -7.64 -1.85
CA SER A 62 -18.53 -8.25 -0.70
C SER A 62 -19.50 -7.29 0.00
N LEU A 63 -19.25 -5.97 -0.06
CA LEU A 63 -20.14 -4.94 0.51
C LEU A 63 -21.51 -4.90 -0.16
N LYS A 64 -21.59 -5.36 -1.42
CA LYS A 64 -22.83 -5.39 -2.20
C LYS A 64 -23.74 -6.56 -1.83
N GLN A 65 -23.32 -7.42 -0.89
CA GLN A 65 -24.04 -8.64 -0.51
C GLN A 65 -24.51 -8.55 0.93
N LYS A 66 -25.83 -8.65 1.14
CA LYS A 66 -26.45 -8.73 2.47
C LYS A 66 -26.18 -10.06 3.17
N ASP A 67 -26.11 -11.15 2.39
CA ASP A 67 -25.85 -12.49 2.92
C ASP A 67 -24.42 -12.61 3.45
N ARG A 68 -24.28 -13.03 4.70
CA ARG A 68 -22.99 -13.01 5.42
C ARG A 68 -22.01 -14.06 4.90
N ASP A 69 -22.50 -15.22 4.47
CA ASP A 69 -21.65 -16.30 3.99
C ASP A 69 -21.13 -15.99 2.59
N LYS A 70 -22.00 -15.49 1.71
CA LYS A 70 -21.63 -15.00 0.39
C LYS A 70 -20.69 -13.80 0.47
N GLN A 71 -20.93 -12.88 1.40
CA GLN A 71 -20.02 -11.76 1.70
C GLN A 71 -18.64 -12.31 2.08
N ARG A 72 -18.55 -13.23 3.04
CA ARG A 72 -17.27 -13.84 3.45
C ARG A 72 -16.55 -14.52 2.29
N GLN A 73 -17.29 -15.28 1.48
CA GLN A 73 -16.74 -15.98 0.32
C GLN A 73 -16.13 -15.01 -0.69
N ILE A 74 -16.88 -13.97 -1.10
CA ILE A 74 -16.42 -12.96 -2.07
C ILE A 74 -15.25 -12.15 -1.51
N CYS A 75 -15.30 -11.78 -0.22
CA CYS A 75 -14.25 -11.02 0.45
C CYS A 75 -12.88 -11.71 0.30
N SER A 76 -12.84 -13.05 0.42
CA SER A 76 -11.62 -13.85 0.32
C SER A 76 -11.03 -13.97 -1.11
N MET A 77 -11.72 -13.47 -2.14
CA MET A 77 -11.30 -13.66 -3.54
C MET A 77 -10.22 -12.67 -4.00
N LYS A 78 -9.39 -13.14 -4.93
CA LYS A 78 -8.52 -12.29 -5.75
C LYS A 78 -9.35 -11.42 -6.70
N GLY A 79 -8.84 -10.25 -7.08
CA GLY A 79 -9.66 -9.22 -7.72
C GLY A 79 -10.35 -9.62 -9.01
N GLY A 80 -9.67 -10.35 -9.90
CA GLY A 80 -10.29 -10.84 -11.14
C GLY A 80 -11.47 -11.79 -10.93
N ASN A 81 -11.48 -12.56 -9.84
CA ASN A 81 -12.61 -13.43 -9.48
C ASN A 81 -13.69 -12.63 -8.75
N ALA A 82 -13.30 -11.81 -7.78
CA ALA A 82 -14.23 -10.95 -7.04
C ALA A 82 -15.09 -10.07 -7.97
N ARG A 83 -14.47 -9.46 -8.99
CA ARG A 83 -15.15 -8.61 -9.98
C ARG A 83 -16.33 -9.30 -10.67
N LYS A 84 -16.24 -10.62 -10.90
CA LYS A 84 -17.31 -11.43 -11.54
C LYS A 84 -18.55 -11.58 -10.65
N HIS A 85 -18.45 -11.28 -9.36
CA HIS A 85 -19.56 -11.33 -8.41
C HIS A 85 -20.24 -9.96 -8.18
N SER A 86 -19.94 -8.97 -9.02
CA SER A 86 -20.57 -7.66 -8.94
C SER A 86 -22.07 -7.74 -9.19
N VAL A 87 -22.84 -7.06 -8.35
CA VAL A 87 -24.30 -6.92 -8.45
C VAL A 87 -24.68 -5.44 -8.37
N THR A 88 -25.89 -5.11 -8.85
CA THR A 88 -26.42 -3.75 -8.89
C THR A 88 -27.65 -3.54 -7.99
N SER A 89 -28.11 -4.57 -7.27
CA SER A 89 -29.32 -4.48 -6.43
C SER A 89 -29.23 -3.40 -5.34
N TRP A 90 -28.04 -3.14 -4.81
CA TRP A 90 -27.77 -2.07 -3.84
C TRP A 90 -27.94 -0.66 -4.43
N GLN A 91 -27.96 -0.49 -5.75
CA GLN A 91 -28.08 0.83 -6.36
C GLN A 91 -29.49 1.42 -6.22
N THR A 92 -30.50 0.59 -5.97
CA THR A 92 -31.89 1.06 -5.83
C THR A 92 -32.11 1.76 -4.49
N ASP A 93 -31.63 1.16 -3.40
CA ASP A 93 -31.78 1.67 -2.03
C ASP A 93 -30.54 2.40 -1.51
N GLN A 94 -29.42 2.32 -2.24
CA GLN A 94 -28.11 2.85 -1.84
C GLN A 94 -27.59 2.22 -0.54
N ILE A 95 -28.03 0.99 -0.21
CA ILE A 95 -27.63 0.29 1.01
C ILE A 95 -26.62 -0.81 0.70
N VAL A 96 -25.50 -0.75 1.41
CA VAL A 96 -24.43 -1.74 1.36
C VAL A 96 -24.24 -2.35 2.74
N TRP A 97 -23.55 -3.49 2.82
CA TRP A 97 -23.55 -4.33 4.01
C TRP A 97 -22.13 -4.67 4.43
N TRP A 98 -21.84 -4.62 5.73
CA TRP A 98 -20.60 -5.16 6.29
C TRP A 98 -20.88 -5.89 7.59
N LYS A 99 -20.56 -7.19 7.61
CA LYS A 99 -20.75 -8.07 8.77
C LYS A 99 -22.17 -8.06 9.35
N GLY A 100 -23.18 -7.85 8.51
CA GLY A 100 -24.59 -7.77 8.89
C GLY A 100 -25.09 -6.37 9.26
N GLN A 101 -24.21 -5.38 9.33
CA GLN A 101 -24.58 -3.98 9.49
C GLN A 101 -24.83 -3.34 8.12
N ALA A 102 -25.93 -2.59 8.00
CA ALA A 102 -26.24 -1.78 6.84
C ALA A 102 -25.51 -0.43 6.91
N PHE A 103 -25.03 0.03 5.77
CA PHE A 103 -24.42 1.34 5.57
C PHE A 103 -25.12 2.02 4.40
N ASP A 104 -25.46 3.29 4.57
CA ASP A 104 -25.82 4.15 3.44
C ASP A 104 -24.52 4.44 2.66
N ARG A 105 -24.51 4.14 1.36
CA ARG A 105 -23.40 4.40 0.45
C ARG A 105 -22.96 5.87 0.46
N GLN A 106 -23.88 6.79 0.73
CA GLN A 106 -23.63 8.24 0.75
C GLN A 106 -23.14 8.75 2.12
N SER A 107 -23.14 7.90 3.15
CA SER A 107 -22.79 8.29 4.52
C SER A 107 -21.28 8.47 4.74
N GLU A 108 -20.93 9.28 5.75
CA GLU A 108 -19.56 9.38 6.23
C GLU A 108 -19.06 8.07 6.86
N GLU A 109 -19.96 7.33 7.50
CA GLU A 109 -19.66 6.04 8.14
C GLU A 109 -19.16 5.03 7.10
N TYR A 110 -19.76 5.06 5.91
CA TYR A 110 -19.29 4.26 4.77
C TYR A 110 -17.90 4.71 4.29
N GLN A 111 -17.65 6.02 4.18
CA GLN A 111 -16.31 6.52 3.83
C GLN A 111 -15.26 6.12 4.87
N LYS A 112 -15.60 6.19 6.16
CA LYS A 112 -14.75 5.74 7.27
C LYS A 112 -14.47 4.23 7.17
N LEU A 113 -15.46 3.42 6.80
CA LEU A 113 -15.29 1.99 6.57
C LEU A 113 -14.30 1.71 5.43
N LEU A 114 -14.45 2.37 4.28
CA LEU A 114 -13.52 2.23 3.17
C LEU A 114 -12.09 2.62 3.57
N ARG A 115 -11.92 3.79 4.18
CA ARG A 115 -10.60 4.28 4.63
C ARG A 115 -9.92 3.31 5.60
N ARG A 116 -10.66 2.73 6.54
CA ARG A 116 -10.13 1.70 7.45
C ARG A 116 -9.69 0.44 6.72
N ALA A 117 -10.44 -0.03 5.72
CA ALA A 117 -10.06 -1.20 4.93
C ALA A 117 -8.80 -0.93 4.10
N TYR A 118 -8.71 0.23 3.45
CA TYR A 118 -7.53 0.66 2.72
C TYR A 118 -6.30 0.80 3.63
N GLN A 119 -6.47 1.39 4.81
CA GLN A 119 -5.40 1.48 5.81
C GLN A 119 -4.93 0.08 6.24
N ALA A 120 -5.85 -0.84 6.52
CA ALA A 120 -5.49 -2.22 6.86
C ALA A 120 -4.70 -2.91 5.73
N MET A 121 -5.05 -2.66 4.47
CA MET A 121 -4.28 -3.16 3.31
C MET A 121 -2.89 -2.54 3.23
N PHE A 122 -2.77 -1.23 3.47
CA PHE A 122 -1.48 -0.54 3.48
C PHE A 122 -0.56 -1.01 4.61
N ASP A 123 -1.09 -1.23 5.79
CA ASP A 123 -0.30 -1.67 6.95
C ASP A 123 0.23 -3.10 6.76
N GLN A 124 -0.55 -3.97 6.08
CA GLN A 124 -0.26 -5.40 5.94
C GLN A 124 0.41 -5.79 4.61
N SER A 125 0.23 -5.01 3.55
CA SER A 125 0.76 -5.31 2.22
C SER A 125 1.95 -4.42 1.88
N GLU A 126 3.16 -4.94 2.14
CA GLU A 126 4.41 -4.22 1.89
C GLU A 126 4.53 -3.75 0.44
N ARG A 127 4.20 -4.60 -0.55
CA ARG A 127 4.29 -4.19 -1.96
C ARG A 127 3.32 -3.07 -2.32
N PHE A 128 2.12 -3.08 -1.74
CA PHE A 128 1.12 -2.03 -1.98
C PHE A 128 1.60 -0.71 -1.35
N ARG A 129 2.09 -0.78 -0.12
CA ARG A 129 2.70 0.35 0.57
C ARG A 129 3.88 0.91 -0.23
N ALA A 130 4.82 0.08 -0.66
CA ALA A 130 5.97 0.50 -1.47
C ALA A 130 5.54 1.16 -2.78
N ALA A 131 4.56 0.57 -3.48
CA ALA A 131 3.98 1.14 -4.69
C ALA A 131 3.37 2.53 -4.42
N LEU A 132 2.61 2.68 -3.34
CA LEU A 132 1.99 3.96 -2.98
C LEU A 132 3.04 5.02 -2.59
N MET A 133 4.07 4.63 -1.86
CA MET A 133 5.14 5.57 -1.48
C MET A 133 6.02 5.96 -2.67
N SER A 134 6.11 5.13 -3.71
CA SER A 134 6.84 5.47 -4.94
C SER A 134 6.14 6.55 -5.80
N THR A 135 4.88 6.89 -5.49
CA THR A 135 4.13 7.95 -6.20
C THR A 135 4.15 9.29 -5.47
N ARG A 136 5.07 9.50 -4.53
CA ARG A 136 5.25 10.80 -3.85
C ARG A 136 5.48 11.91 -4.86
N GLY A 137 4.75 13.02 -4.70
CA GLY A 137 4.81 14.16 -5.61
C GLY A 137 4.11 13.93 -6.96
N ILE A 138 3.52 12.76 -7.20
CA ILE A 138 2.76 12.45 -8.42
C ILE A 138 1.26 12.53 -8.13
N THR A 139 0.49 13.10 -9.05
CA THR A 139 -0.98 13.13 -8.94
C THR A 139 -1.58 11.79 -9.36
N LEU A 140 -2.37 11.16 -8.48
CA LEU A 140 -3.04 9.89 -8.79
C LEU A 140 -4.37 10.16 -9.49
N VAL A 141 -4.60 9.48 -10.62
CA VAL A 141 -5.87 9.50 -11.34
C VAL A 141 -6.36 8.08 -11.62
N HIS A 142 -7.66 7.93 -11.91
CA HIS A 142 -8.26 6.64 -12.26
C HIS A 142 -9.29 6.83 -13.37
N SER A 143 -8.84 7.07 -14.61
CA SER A 143 -9.70 7.56 -15.69
C SER A 143 -10.74 6.54 -16.18
N SER A 144 -10.57 5.26 -15.83
CA SER A 144 -11.52 4.20 -16.13
C SER A 144 -12.63 4.04 -15.08
N GLY A 145 -12.57 4.82 -14.00
CA GLY A 145 -13.50 4.72 -12.89
C GLY A 145 -14.85 5.38 -13.19
N GLU A 146 -15.86 5.01 -12.38
CA GLU A 146 -17.17 5.65 -12.42
C GLU A 146 -17.19 6.87 -11.49
N LYS A 147 -17.81 7.96 -11.95
CA LYS A 147 -17.90 9.24 -11.24
C LYS A 147 -19.15 9.34 -10.38
N ASN A 148 -20.22 8.69 -10.81
CA ASN A 148 -21.51 8.78 -10.14
C ASN A 148 -21.58 7.82 -8.93
N PRO A 149 -21.65 8.33 -7.68
CA PRO A 149 -21.66 7.49 -6.48
C PRO A 149 -22.90 6.58 -6.38
N TYR A 150 -23.98 6.88 -7.12
CA TYR A 150 -25.17 6.03 -7.19
C TYR A 150 -24.98 4.80 -8.09
N LYS A 151 -23.95 4.81 -8.94
CA LYS A 151 -23.62 3.72 -9.88
C LYS A 151 -22.42 2.89 -9.45
N THR A 152 -21.59 3.40 -8.53
CA THR A 152 -20.38 2.70 -8.09
C THR A 152 -20.22 2.68 -6.57
N ILE A 153 -19.65 1.57 -6.10
CA ILE A 153 -19.36 1.33 -4.68
C ILE A 153 -18.25 2.25 -4.17
N ILE A 154 -17.39 2.72 -5.05
CA ILE A 154 -16.37 3.74 -4.79
C ILE A 154 -16.14 4.51 -6.09
N THR A 155 -16.15 5.84 -6.04
CA THR A 155 -15.91 6.67 -7.21
C THR A 155 -14.42 6.77 -7.53
N GLU A 156 -14.08 7.17 -8.75
CA GLU A 156 -12.69 7.46 -9.10
C GLU A 156 -12.06 8.49 -8.14
N GLN A 157 -12.82 9.51 -7.73
CA GLN A 157 -12.34 10.56 -6.85
C GLN A 157 -12.13 10.06 -5.43
N GLU A 158 -13.11 9.33 -4.86
CA GLU A 158 -12.97 8.74 -3.52
C GLU A 158 -11.77 7.79 -3.46
N PHE A 159 -11.60 6.95 -4.49
CA PHE A 159 -10.47 6.04 -4.58
C PHE A 159 -9.14 6.77 -4.59
N CYS A 160 -8.94 7.72 -5.50
CA CYS A 160 -7.68 8.48 -5.60
C CYS A 160 -7.41 9.29 -4.33
N GLN A 161 -8.44 9.92 -3.74
CA GLN A 161 -8.30 10.71 -2.53
C GLN A 161 -7.88 9.85 -1.33
N ILE A 162 -8.47 8.67 -1.15
CA ILE A 162 -8.06 7.76 -0.06
C ILE A 162 -6.58 7.39 -0.16
N LEU A 163 -6.09 7.09 -1.38
CA LEU A 163 -4.69 6.76 -1.60
C LEU A 163 -3.76 7.95 -1.35
N ALA A 164 -4.09 9.12 -1.91
CA ALA A 164 -3.31 10.34 -1.73
C ALA A 164 -3.24 10.75 -0.26
N ASP A 165 -4.37 10.77 0.45
CA ASP A 165 -4.44 11.10 1.88
C ASP A 165 -3.54 10.17 2.71
N MET A 166 -3.58 8.87 2.40
CA MET A 166 -2.82 7.86 3.13
C MET A 166 -1.31 8.03 2.92
N ARG A 167 -0.89 8.25 1.67
CA ARG A 167 0.50 8.56 1.30
C ARG A 167 0.99 9.83 2.03
N ASP A 168 0.22 10.90 1.95
CA ASP A 168 0.62 12.21 2.46
C ASP A 168 0.62 12.24 4.00
N ASN A 169 -0.31 11.51 4.65
CA ASN A 169 -0.34 11.36 6.10
C ASN A 169 0.82 10.48 6.62
N TYR A 170 1.23 9.47 5.86
CA TYR A 170 2.40 8.67 6.20
C TYR A 170 3.66 9.53 6.22
N ASP A 171 3.83 10.42 5.23
CA ASP A 171 4.99 11.33 5.17
C ASP A 171 5.03 12.33 6.33
N LYS A 172 3.87 12.85 6.76
CA LYS A 172 3.79 13.72 7.93
C LYS A 172 4.19 12.98 9.21
N ARG A 173 3.77 11.73 9.37
CA ARG A 173 4.19 10.90 10.52
C ARG A 173 5.68 10.60 10.48
N ASP A 174 6.20 10.23 9.31
CA ASP A 174 7.63 9.91 9.16
C ASP A 174 8.53 11.10 9.50
N LYS A 175 8.12 12.32 9.13
CA LYS A 175 8.82 13.57 9.48
C LYS A 175 8.76 13.92 10.98
N ASN A 176 7.75 13.43 11.70
CA ASN A 176 7.54 13.71 13.12
C ASN A 176 8.06 12.60 14.04
N ILE A 177 8.62 11.52 13.48
CA ILE A 177 9.29 10.47 14.26
C ILE A 177 10.78 10.77 14.23
N GLU A 178 11.35 11.22 15.35
CA GLU A 178 12.81 11.16 15.55
C GLU A 178 13.23 9.69 15.55
N ARG A 179 13.80 9.24 14.43
CA ARG A 179 14.37 7.90 14.33
C ARG A 179 15.80 7.94 14.89
N PRO A 180 16.21 6.96 15.71
CA PRO A 180 17.58 6.86 16.16
C PRO A 180 18.49 6.73 14.93
N LYS A 181 19.40 7.69 14.81
CA LYS A 181 20.39 7.72 13.73
C LYS A 181 21.40 6.62 14.03
N HIS A 182 21.57 5.74 13.05
CA HIS A 182 22.60 4.72 13.12
C HIS A 182 23.80 5.18 12.32
N PHE A 183 24.98 4.98 12.88
CA PHE A 183 26.25 5.30 12.23
C PHE A 183 27.00 4.00 12.01
N LEU A 184 27.57 3.85 10.81
CA LEU A 184 28.65 2.89 10.59
C LEU A 184 29.96 3.61 10.80
N ILE A 185 30.81 2.99 11.60
CA ILE A 185 32.13 3.51 11.93
C ILE A 185 33.16 2.45 11.54
N ASP A 186 34.26 2.87 10.91
CA ASP A 186 35.40 1.99 10.66
C ASP A 186 36.19 1.71 11.95
N ALA A 187 37.19 0.82 11.83
CA ALA A 187 38.08 0.49 12.94
C ALA A 187 38.92 1.67 13.46
N GLU A 188 38.99 2.79 12.72
CA GLU A 188 39.74 4.00 13.09
C GLU A 188 38.85 5.09 13.72
N GLY A 189 37.55 4.83 13.83
CA GLY A 189 36.59 5.74 14.42
C GLY A 189 36.00 6.78 13.47
N HIS A 190 36.17 6.63 12.15
CA HIS A 190 35.55 7.53 11.17
C HIS A 190 34.13 7.09 10.82
N VAL A 191 33.21 8.06 10.79
CA VAL A 191 31.85 7.82 10.32
C VAL A 191 31.88 7.55 8.82
N LEU A 192 31.58 6.32 8.44
CA LEU A 192 31.50 5.88 7.05
C LEU A 192 30.17 6.27 6.40
N GLU A 193 29.05 6.13 7.14
CA GLU A 193 27.71 6.43 6.63
C GLU A 193 26.71 6.71 7.76
N VAL A 194 25.74 7.60 7.50
CA VAL A 194 24.57 7.83 8.38
C VAL A 194 23.38 7.03 7.83
N ILE A 195 23.02 5.93 8.50
CA ILE A 195 21.93 5.05 8.09
C ILE A 195 20.61 5.55 8.67
N VAL A 196 19.74 6.08 7.79
CA VAL A 196 18.41 6.62 8.16
C VAL A 196 17.29 5.57 8.00
N HIS A 197 17.55 4.42 7.34
CA HIS A 197 16.57 3.33 7.21
C HIS A 197 17.19 1.93 7.29
N ARG A 198 16.52 1.03 8.03
CA ARG A 198 16.68 -0.43 7.92
C ARG A 198 16.01 -0.87 6.62
N ASP A 199 16.79 -1.45 5.71
CA ASP A 199 16.38 -2.47 4.73
C ASP A 199 17.55 -2.99 3.87
N LYS A 200 18.78 -2.57 4.13
CA LYS A 200 19.97 -3.20 3.57
C LYS A 200 20.74 -3.91 4.68
N ALA A 201 20.88 -5.23 4.56
CA ALA A 201 21.95 -5.96 5.22
C ALA A 201 23.24 -5.54 4.50
N TYR A 202 24.10 -4.81 5.20
CA TYR A 202 25.42 -4.44 4.71
C TYR A 202 26.46 -5.37 5.32
N ASP A 203 27.33 -5.89 4.47
CA ASP A 203 28.39 -6.86 4.79
C ASP A 203 29.74 -6.14 4.92
N SER A 204 29.77 -5.02 5.66
CA SER A 204 30.99 -4.23 5.87
C SER A 204 31.47 -4.33 7.32
N GLU A 205 32.79 -4.47 7.50
CA GLU A 205 33.52 -4.66 8.78
C GLU A 205 33.50 -3.42 9.73
N GLY A 206 32.35 -2.79 9.93
CA GLY A 206 32.18 -1.62 10.79
C GLY A 206 31.26 -1.87 11.99
N GLU A 207 31.53 -1.22 13.13
CA GLU A 207 30.63 -1.28 14.28
C GLU A 207 29.42 -0.33 14.06
N ARG A 208 28.23 -0.83 14.41
CA ARG A 208 26.98 -0.07 14.32
C ARG A 208 26.68 0.62 15.65
N ILE A 209 26.69 1.95 15.66
CA ILE A 209 26.32 2.77 16.82
C ILE A 209 24.89 3.30 16.67
N GLU A 210 24.08 3.18 17.72
CA GLU A 210 22.72 3.72 17.81
C GLU A 210 22.69 4.91 18.77
N LEU A 211 22.52 6.12 18.21
CA LEU A 211 22.43 7.36 18.99
C LEU A 211 21.05 7.51 19.64
N GLY A 212 21.04 7.85 20.92
CA GLY A 212 19.84 7.85 21.79
C GLY A 212 19.62 6.54 22.56
N SER A 213 20.55 5.58 22.44
CA SER A 213 20.53 4.34 23.23
C SER A 213 21.05 4.56 24.66
N GLU A 214 20.82 3.61 25.58
CA GLU A 214 21.42 3.66 26.92
C GLU A 214 22.95 3.76 26.89
N ARG A 215 23.59 3.11 25.91
CA ARG A 215 25.04 3.13 25.72
C ARG A 215 25.53 4.45 25.10
N PHE A 216 24.73 5.06 24.23
CA PHE A 216 25.08 6.29 23.51
C PHE A 216 23.93 7.31 23.53
N PRO A 217 23.63 7.92 24.69
CA PRO A 217 22.47 8.80 24.84
C PRO A 217 22.61 10.10 24.02
N ASP A 218 23.83 10.54 23.74
CA ASP A 218 24.12 11.78 23.01
C ASP A 218 25.43 11.73 22.21
N TRP A 219 25.72 12.78 21.44
CA TRP A 219 26.92 12.81 20.59
C TRP A 219 28.23 12.85 21.41
N ASN A 220 28.21 13.39 22.63
CA ASN A 220 29.39 13.43 23.49
C ASN A 220 29.78 12.03 23.95
N SER A 221 28.79 11.16 24.22
CA SER A 221 29.03 9.75 24.56
C SER A 221 29.65 8.96 23.39
N VAL A 222 29.27 9.29 22.15
CA VAL A 222 29.89 8.71 20.94
C VAL A 222 31.33 9.21 20.79
N LEU A 223 31.57 10.51 20.92
CA LEU A 223 32.93 11.08 20.84
C LEU A 223 33.86 10.54 21.93
N ALA A 224 33.34 10.34 23.15
CA ALA A 224 34.09 9.74 24.24
C ALA A 224 34.52 8.31 23.89
N TYR A 225 33.59 7.50 23.35
CA TYR A 225 33.86 6.14 22.89
C TYR A 225 34.95 6.08 21.82
N LEU A 226 34.84 6.92 20.79
CA LEU A 226 35.83 7.02 19.71
C LEU A 226 37.18 7.59 20.17
N GLY A 227 37.18 8.41 21.23
CA GLY A 227 38.40 8.94 21.84
C GLY A 227 39.12 7.96 22.75
N SER A 228 38.41 6.98 23.33
CA SER A 228 39.00 5.94 24.20
C SER A 228 39.80 4.87 23.44
N ASP A 229 39.47 4.60 22.17
CA ASP A 229 40.20 3.63 21.33
C ASP A 229 41.49 4.21 20.70
N ARG A 230 41.81 5.49 20.95
CA ARG A 230 43.07 6.14 20.50
C ARG A 230 44.24 5.97 21.47
N LYS A 231 44.30 4.88 22.24
CA LYS A 231 45.45 4.54 23.11
C LYS A 231 46.01 3.17 22.83
#